data_AF-A0AAW9RYX2-F1
#
_entry.id   AF-A0AAW9RYX2-F1
#
_cell.length_a   1.000
_cell.length_b   1.000
_cell.length_c   1.000
_cell.angle_alpha   90.00
_cell.angle_beta   90.00
_cell.angle_gamma   90.00
#
_symmetry.space_group_name_H-M   'P 1'
#
loop_
_entity.id
_entity.type
_entity.pdbx_description
1 polymer ?
#
loop_
_entity_poly.entity_id
_entity_poly.type
_entity_poly.pdbx_seq_one_letter_code
_entity_poly.pdbx_strand_id
1 'polypeptide(L)'
;MNEQSTARNLATAPNSADEVRDFVIRSFRQSARHDRPYVHWVLDDMIPEASARAVVELPFPAPVIDDTGGKRDTHNSTRIFFSQENQAAFPVCEAIALAYQHPDTVAAIKEVTGADLDGSSLRVEYAQDRDGFWLEPHTDIGPKRITILHYLIDLPGAETLGTDIYEDDESNTHFAASPSAFNQGMVFVPARNTWHGFEKRTIPGIRRSLIVNYVGPEWRNRQELAFPDAPV
;
A
#
# COMPACT_ATOMS: atom_id res chain seq x y z
N MET A 1 -33.09 -24.38 12.16
CA MET A 1 -32.88 -24.87 10.78
C MET A 1 -33.13 -23.70 9.85
N ASN A 2 -32.07 -23.02 9.44
CA ASN A 2 -31.92 -22.35 8.16
C ASN A 2 -30.51 -21.78 8.12
N GLU A 3 -29.61 -22.63 7.63
CA GLU A 3 -28.33 -22.25 7.09
C GLU A 3 -28.60 -21.28 5.93
N GLN A 4 -28.24 -20.01 6.08
CA GLN A 4 -27.84 -19.20 4.94
C GLN A 4 -26.34 -19.34 4.83
N SER A 5 -25.93 -20.47 4.26
CA SER A 5 -24.64 -20.61 3.60
C SER A 5 -24.61 -19.60 2.47
N THR A 6 -23.98 -18.44 2.72
CA THR A 6 -23.54 -17.54 1.67
C THR A 6 -22.52 -18.32 0.84
N ALA A 7 -22.95 -18.76 -0.34
CA ALA A 7 -22.07 -19.37 -1.31
C ALA A 7 -20.86 -18.45 -1.53
N ARG A 8 -19.68 -18.87 -1.06
CA ARG A 8 -18.38 -18.29 -1.43
C ARG A 8 -18.31 -18.34 -2.94
N ASN A 9 -18.42 -17.20 -3.61
CA ASN A 9 -18.04 -17.12 -5.01
C ASN A 9 -16.52 -17.29 -5.06
N LEU A 10 -16.09 -18.53 -5.34
CA LEU A 10 -14.71 -18.93 -5.62
C LEU A 10 -14.29 -18.39 -7.00
N ALA A 11 -14.43 -17.09 -7.23
CA ALA A 11 -13.89 -16.47 -8.44
C ALA A 11 -12.37 -16.53 -8.34
N THR A 12 -11.73 -17.21 -9.28
CA THR A 12 -10.27 -17.25 -9.39
C THR A 12 -9.73 -15.83 -9.55
N ALA A 13 -8.52 -15.57 -9.03
CA ALA A 13 -7.85 -14.30 -9.26
C ALA A 13 -7.72 -14.05 -10.78
N PRO A 14 -7.87 -12.81 -11.27
CA PRO A 14 -7.74 -12.50 -12.70
C PRO A 14 -6.37 -12.86 -13.28
N ASN A 15 -5.34 -12.80 -12.44
CA ASN A 15 -3.97 -13.22 -12.76
C ASN A 15 -3.43 -14.08 -11.63
N SER A 16 -2.55 -15.02 -11.99
CA SER A 16 -1.80 -15.85 -11.05
C SER A 16 -0.80 -15.02 -10.22
N ALA A 17 -0.36 -15.58 -9.09
CA ALA A 17 0.69 -14.96 -8.27
C ALA A 17 2.00 -14.77 -9.06
N ASP A 18 2.34 -15.69 -9.97
CA ASP A 18 3.53 -15.58 -10.83
C ASP A 18 3.43 -14.40 -11.81
N GLU A 19 2.29 -14.21 -12.47
CA GLU A 19 2.08 -13.05 -13.35
C GLU A 19 2.12 -11.74 -12.57
N VAL A 20 1.53 -11.70 -11.38
CA VAL A 20 1.61 -10.52 -10.50
C VAL A 20 3.05 -10.25 -10.08
N ARG A 21 3.79 -11.30 -9.69
CA ARG A 21 5.21 -11.23 -9.31
C ARG A 21 6.06 -10.62 -10.43
N ASP A 22 5.88 -11.12 -11.66
CA ASP A 22 6.66 -10.66 -12.81
C ASP A 22 6.42 -9.17 -13.10
N PHE A 23 5.20 -8.67 -12.90
CA PHE A 23 4.88 -7.24 -12.98
C PHE A 23 5.55 -6.45 -11.85
N VAL A 24 5.45 -6.90 -10.60
CA VAL A 24 6.07 -6.21 -9.46
C VAL A 24 7.58 -6.09 -9.66
N ILE A 25 8.26 -7.18 -9.98
CA ILE A 25 9.71 -7.20 -10.23
C ILE A 25 10.08 -6.24 -11.36
N ARG A 26 9.33 -6.28 -12.48
CA ARG A 26 9.56 -5.39 -13.62
C ARG A 26 9.40 -3.92 -13.22
N SER A 27 8.32 -3.59 -12.51
CA SER A 27 8.01 -2.23 -12.07
C SER A 27 9.10 -1.67 -11.15
N PHE A 28 9.59 -2.46 -10.19
CA PHE A 28 10.73 -2.08 -9.35
C PHE A 28 11.99 -1.82 -10.16
N ARG A 29 12.36 -2.74 -11.07
CA ARG A 29 13.57 -2.61 -11.90
C ARG A 29 13.53 -1.44 -12.89
N GLN A 30 12.34 -1.01 -13.29
CA GLN A 30 12.13 0.10 -14.22
C GLN A 30 11.81 1.42 -13.52
N SER A 31 11.76 1.42 -12.19
CA SER A 31 11.37 2.58 -11.40
C SER A 31 12.28 3.79 -11.60
N ALA A 32 11.69 4.98 -11.54
CA ALA A 32 12.43 6.23 -11.55
C ALA A 32 12.89 6.57 -10.14
N ARG A 33 14.21 6.63 -9.93
CA ARG A 33 14.79 7.09 -8.65
C ARG A 33 14.87 8.61 -8.60
N HIS A 34 14.46 9.16 -7.47
CA HIS A 34 14.59 10.57 -7.12
C HIS A 34 15.38 10.71 -5.83
N ASP A 35 16.37 11.61 -5.79
CA ASP A 35 17.21 11.79 -4.60
C ASP A 35 16.75 12.96 -3.69
N ARG A 36 15.77 13.76 -4.13
CA ARG A 36 15.25 14.93 -3.41
C ARG A 36 13.76 14.81 -3.10
N PRO A 37 13.30 15.29 -1.93
CA PRO A 37 14.09 15.81 -0.81
C PRO A 37 14.75 14.68 0.00
N TYR A 38 14.37 13.44 -0.27
CA TYR A 38 15.00 12.21 0.17
C TYR A 38 14.89 11.17 -0.95
N VAL A 39 15.67 10.09 -0.83
CA VAL A 39 15.66 9.01 -1.81
C VAL A 39 14.30 8.31 -1.81
N HIS A 40 13.65 8.32 -2.96
CA HIS A 40 12.41 7.60 -3.21
C HIS A 40 12.33 7.16 -4.67
N TRP A 41 11.39 6.27 -4.96
CA TRP A 41 11.17 5.74 -6.30
C TRP A 41 9.72 5.95 -6.72
N VAL A 42 9.52 6.26 -7.99
CA VAL A 42 8.21 6.26 -8.64
C VAL A 42 8.11 5.05 -9.56
N LEU A 43 7.03 4.30 -9.42
CA LEU A 43 6.75 3.06 -10.11
C LEU A 43 5.50 3.22 -10.97
N ASP A 44 5.49 2.55 -12.12
CA ASP A 44 4.37 2.43 -13.04
C ASP A 44 4.00 0.96 -13.23
N ASP A 45 2.76 0.68 -13.59
CA ASP A 45 2.26 -0.67 -13.92
C ASP A 45 2.65 -1.74 -12.90
N MET A 46 2.43 -1.44 -11.61
CA MET A 46 2.94 -2.24 -10.50
C MET A 46 2.46 -3.69 -10.51
N ILE A 47 1.19 -3.91 -10.87
CA ILE A 47 0.58 -5.24 -11.03
C ILE A 47 -0.23 -5.30 -12.34
N PRO A 48 -0.65 -6.48 -12.84
CA PRO A 48 -1.54 -6.57 -13.98
C PRO A 48 -2.82 -5.75 -13.76
N GLU A 49 -3.26 -5.01 -14.78
CA GLU A 49 -4.42 -4.12 -14.65
C GLU A 49 -5.66 -4.87 -14.14
N ALA A 50 -5.92 -6.08 -14.62
CA ALA A 50 -7.07 -6.88 -14.17
C ALA A 50 -7.04 -7.17 -12.66
N SER A 51 -5.86 -7.46 -12.08
CA SER A 51 -5.71 -7.60 -10.63
C SER A 51 -5.91 -6.27 -9.90
N ALA A 52 -5.38 -5.15 -10.41
CA ALA A 52 -5.60 -3.82 -9.83
C ALA A 52 -7.10 -3.45 -9.81
N ARG A 53 -7.83 -3.74 -10.88
CA ARG A 53 -9.29 -3.54 -10.96
C ARG A 53 -10.04 -4.45 -10.00
N ALA A 54 -9.66 -5.72 -9.90
CA ALA A 54 -10.27 -6.65 -8.95
C ALA A 54 -10.08 -6.21 -7.48
N VAL A 55 -8.97 -5.57 -7.13
CA VAL A 55 -8.79 -4.95 -5.79
C VAL A 55 -9.78 -3.81 -5.57
N VAL A 56 -9.98 -2.94 -6.57
CA VAL A 56 -10.95 -1.83 -6.49
C VAL A 56 -12.38 -2.32 -6.30
N GLU A 57 -12.71 -3.47 -6.89
CA GLU A 57 -14.03 -4.12 -6.83
C GLU A 57 -14.27 -4.93 -5.54
N LEU A 58 -13.26 -5.07 -4.67
CA LEU A 58 -13.44 -5.76 -3.39
C LEU A 58 -14.61 -5.13 -2.61
N PRO A 59 -15.49 -5.94 -2.01
CA PRO A 59 -16.74 -5.48 -1.41
C PRO A 59 -16.54 -4.85 -0.01
N PHE A 60 -15.42 -4.17 0.19
CA PHE A 60 -15.13 -3.44 1.43
C PHE A 60 -15.67 -2.02 1.35
N PRO A 61 -16.57 -1.62 2.27
CA PRO A 61 -17.08 -0.26 2.29
C PRO A 61 -15.96 0.70 2.68
N ALA A 62 -15.84 1.82 1.95
CA ALA A 62 -14.95 2.89 2.38
C ALA A 62 -15.43 3.42 3.74
N PRO A 63 -14.57 3.56 4.76
CA PRO A 63 -14.97 4.04 6.07
C PRO A 63 -15.55 5.46 5.97
N VAL A 64 -16.55 5.76 6.79
CA VAL A 64 -17.01 7.14 7.02
C VAL A 64 -16.14 7.71 8.12
N ILE A 65 -15.43 8.79 7.83
CA ILE A 65 -14.53 9.44 8.79
C ILE A 65 -14.99 10.89 8.94
N ASP A 66 -15.45 11.27 10.13
CA ASP A 66 -15.91 12.65 10.41
C ASP A 66 -14.72 13.61 10.56
N ASP A 67 -13.68 13.22 11.31
CA ASP A 67 -12.37 13.89 11.37
C ASP A 67 -11.30 12.86 11.73
N THR A 68 -10.21 12.78 10.95
CA THR A 68 -9.06 11.92 11.25
C THR A 68 -8.20 12.46 12.39
N GLY A 69 -8.35 13.74 12.73
CA GLY A 69 -7.41 14.46 13.60
C GLY A 69 -5.98 14.47 13.04
N GLY A 70 -5.83 14.30 11.72
CA GLY A 70 -4.55 14.20 11.04
C GLY A 70 -3.86 12.85 11.19
N LYS A 71 -4.52 11.83 11.72
CA LYS A 71 -3.92 10.52 12.01
C LYS A 71 -4.66 9.40 11.29
N ARG A 72 -3.90 8.39 10.87
CA ARG A 72 -4.47 7.21 10.22
C ARG A 72 -5.05 6.19 11.22
N ASP A 73 -4.55 6.19 12.46
CA ASP A 73 -4.90 5.18 13.46
C ASP A 73 -6.16 5.51 14.30
N THR A 74 -6.83 6.63 14.03
CA THR A 74 -8.05 7.04 14.75
C THR A 74 -9.22 6.06 14.55
N HIS A 75 -9.18 5.19 13.52
CA HIS A 75 -10.22 4.20 13.22
C HIS A 75 -9.64 2.82 12.86
N ASN A 76 -8.73 2.29 13.68
CA ASN A 76 -8.07 1.00 13.42
C ASN A 76 -9.02 -0.19 13.16
N SER A 77 -10.24 -0.18 13.71
CA SER A 77 -11.23 -1.26 13.53
C SER A 77 -11.81 -1.35 12.12
N THR A 78 -11.63 -0.31 11.28
CA THR A 78 -12.15 -0.27 9.90
C THR A 78 -11.07 -0.50 8.85
N ARG A 79 -9.81 -0.74 9.26
CA ARG A 79 -8.70 -0.96 8.34
C ARG A 79 -8.80 -2.36 7.75
N ILE A 80 -8.59 -2.44 6.44
CA ILE A 80 -8.65 -3.69 5.69
C ILE A 80 -7.22 -4.11 5.36
N PHE A 81 -6.91 -5.38 5.61
CA PHE A 81 -5.60 -5.96 5.32
C PHE A 81 -5.76 -7.18 4.42
N PHE A 82 -4.75 -7.51 3.63
CA PHE A 82 -4.68 -8.82 2.99
C PHE A 82 -4.19 -9.86 4.00
N SER A 83 -4.87 -9.92 5.15
CA SER A 83 -4.66 -10.91 6.20
C SER A 83 -5.00 -12.31 5.68
N GLN A 84 -4.60 -13.36 6.41
CA GLN A 84 -4.95 -14.74 6.07
C GLN A 84 -6.45 -14.94 5.84
N GLU A 85 -7.31 -14.26 6.61
CA GLU A 85 -8.76 -14.28 6.45
C GLU A 85 -9.19 -13.72 5.08
N ASN A 86 -8.69 -12.54 4.72
CA ASN A 86 -9.06 -11.89 3.47
C ASN A 86 -8.41 -12.56 2.25
N GLN A 87 -7.24 -13.17 2.38
CA GLN A 87 -6.66 -14.04 1.34
C GLN A 87 -7.55 -15.25 1.09
N ALA A 88 -8.02 -15.92 2.15
CA ALA A 88 -8.91 -17.07 2.03
C ALA A 88 -10.31 -16.71 1.46
N ALA A 89 -10.73 -15.45 1.62
CA ALA A 89 -12.00 -14.95 1.10
C ALA A 89 -11.91 -14.41 -0.34
N PHE A 90 -10.77 -13.82 -0.72
CA PHE A 90 -10.60 -13.09 -1.98
C PHE A 90 -9.30 -13.50 -2.68
N PRO A 91 -9.37 -14.30 -3.77
CA PRO A 91 -8.17 -14.81 -4.44
C PRO A 91 -7.21 -13.74 -4.98
N VAL A 92 -7.69 -12.54 -5.31
CA VAL A 92 -6.80 -11.43 -5.70
C VAL A 92 -5.90 -10.97 -4.53
N CYS A 93 -6.40 -11.00 -3.30
CA CYS A 93 -5.61 -10.69 -2.10
C CYS A 93 -4.50 -11.72 -1.91
N GLU A 94 -4.82 -13.01 -2.07
CA GLU A 94 -3.85 -14.11 -2.01
C GLU A 94 -2.79 -13.99 -3.10
N ALA A 95 -3.19 -13.79 -4.36
CA ALA A 95 -2.27 -13.67 -5.48
C ALA A 95 -1.28 -12.52 -5.30
N ILE A 96 -1.74 -11.35 -4.84
CA ILE A 96 -0.88 -10.21 -4.55
C ILE A 96 0.02 -10.47 -3.33
N ALA A 97 -0.52 -11.04 -2.24
CA ALA A 97 0.27 -11.36 -1.05
C ALA A 97 1.41 -12.34 -1.37
N LEU A 98 1.12 -13.43 -2.09
CA LEU A 98 2.12 -14.41 -2.53
C LEU A 98 3.17 -13.78 -3.46
N ALA A 99 2.75 -12.91 -4.38
CA ALA A 99 3.67 -12.22 -5.29
C ALA A 99 4.67 -11.34 -4.54
N TYR A 100 4.21 -10.56 -3.54
CA TYR A 100 5.11 -9.76 -2.71
C TYR A 100 5.99 -10.63 -1.81
N GLN A 101 5.45 -11.67 -1.17
CA GLN A 101 6.20 -12.57 -0.26
C GLN A 101 7.28 -13.40 -0.99
N HIS A 102 7.17 -13.57 -2.31
CA HIS A 102 8.08 -14.41 -3.07
C HIS A 102 9.55 -13.96 -2.95
N PRO A 103 10.51 -14.87 -2.74
CA PRO A 103 11.94 -14.52 -2.56
C PRO A 103 12.52 -13.66 -3.69
N ASP A 104 12.15 -13.93 -4.95
CA ASP A 104 12.62 -13.11 -6.09
C ASP A 104 12.08 -11.67 -6.06
N THR A 105 10.85 -11.46 -5.58
CA THR A 105 10.30 -10.11 -5.40
C THR A 105 11.02 -9.39 -4.30
N VAL A 106 11.20 -10.04 -3.15
CA VAL A 106 11.99 -9.50 -2.03
C VAL A 106 13.39 -9.13 -2.51
N ALA A 107 14.08 -10.02 -3.23
CA ALA A 107 15.41 -9.77 -3.76
C ALA A 107 15.44 -8.55 -4.68
N ALA A 108 14.48 -8.41 -5.60
CA ALA A 108 14.38 -7.26 -6.48
C ALA A 108 14.15 -5.95 -5.70
N ILE A 109 13.30 -5.97 -4.66
CA ILE A 109 13.06 -4.80 -3.80
C ILE A 109 14.36 -4.41 -3.06
N LYS A 110 15.07 -5.38 -2.47
CA LYS A 110 16.35 -5.16 -1.78
C LYS A 110 17.40 -4.59 -2.74
N GLU A 111 17.50 -5.14 -3.94
CA GLU A 111 18.44 -4.70 -4.98
C GLU A 111 18.20 -3.25 -5.40
N VAL A 112 16.94 -2.87 -5.64
CA VAL A 112 16.57 -1.53 -6.12
C VAL A 112 16.66 -0.48 -5.03
N THR A 113 16.20 -0.81 -3.82
CA THR A 113 15.99 0.18 -2.75
C THR A 113 17.08 0.17 -1.67
N GLY A 114 17.84 -0.92 -1.57
CA GLY A 114 18.79 -1.14 -0.47
C GLY A 114 18.12 -1.42 0.89
N ALA A 115 16.80 -1.63 0.93
CA ALA A 115 16.09 -1.96 2.17
C ALA A 115 16.57 -3.31 2.73
N ASP A 116 16.71 -3.40 4.05
CA ASP A 116 16.92 -4.67 4.75
C ASP A 116 15.57 -5.30 5.12
N LEU A 117 15.20 -6.36 4.42
CA LEU A 117 13.92 -7.05 4.55
C LEU A 117 14.04 -8.41 5.24
N ASP A 118 15.25 -8.84 5.62
CA ASP A 118 15.45 -10.18 6.18
C ASP A 118 14.80 -10.30 7.56
N GLY A 119 14.05 -11.37 7.80
CA GLY A 119 13.29 -11.60 9.03
C GLY A 119 12.07 -10.70 9.20
N SER A 120 11.71 -9.92 8.18
CA SER A 120 10.52 -9.05 8.20
C SER A 120 9.25 -9.80 7.78
N SER A 121 8.07 -9.27 8.11
CA SER A 121 6.78 -9.83 7.72
C SER A 121 6.05 -8.89 6.76
N LEU A 122 5.43 -9.45 5.73
CA LEU A 122 4.62 -8.71 4.77
C LEU A 122 3.31 -8.22 5.41
N ARG A 123 3.03 -6.93 5.26
CA ARG A 123 1.77 -6.27 5.62
C ARG A 123 1.25 -5.53 4.39
N VAL A 124 0.01 -5.81 4.01
CA VAL A 124 -0.66 -5.12 2.89
C VAL A 124 -1.98 -4.58 3.40
N GLU A 125 -2.10 -3.25 3.46
CA GLU A 125 -3.31 -2.54 3.83
C GLU A 125 -4.03 -2.03 2.58
N TYR A 126 -5.34 -2.25 2.50
CA TYR A 126 -6.19 -1.61 1.52
C TYR A 126 -6.83 -0.35 2.10
N ALA A 127 -6.36 0.79 1.60
CA ALA A 127 -6.77 2.12 2.00
C ALA A 127 -7.91 2.63 1.12
N GLN A 128 -8.89 3.28 1.75
CA GLN A 128 -10.02 3.91 1.08
C GLN A 128 -10.31 5.26 1.73
N ASP A 129 -9.68 6.31 1.21
CA ASP A 129 -9.80 7.66 1.76
C ASP A 129 -10.94 8.43 1.04
N ARG A 130 -11.77 9.14 1.81
CA ARG A 130 -12.89 9.97 1.32
C ARG A 130 -12.53 11.44 1.36
N ASP A 131 -13.37 12.27 0.72
CA ASP A 131 -13.30 13.71 0.87
C ASP A 131 -13.26 14.15 2.35
N GLY A 132 -12.43 15.13 2.65
CA GLY A 132 -12.13 15.55 4.03
C GLY A 132 -10.99 14.78 4.70
N PHE A 133 -10.53 13.65 4.14
CA PHE A 133 -9.35 12.95 4.64
C PHE A 133 -8.09 13.83 4.49
N TRP A 134 -7.25 13.79 5.53
CA TRP A 134 -5.93 14.39 5.54
C TRP A 134 -5.04 13.66 6.55
N LEU A 135 -3.73 13.78 6.35
CA LEU A 135 -2.71 13.13 7.17
C LEU A 135 -1.59 14.13 7.44
N GLU A 136 -1.30 14.36 8.72
CA GLU A 136 -0.22 15.26 9.12
C GLU A 136 1.13 14.77 8.58
N PRO A 137 2.07 15.66 8.24
CA PRO A 137 3.43 15.26 7.90
C PRO A 137 4.03 14.41 9.01
N HIS A 138 4.49 13.21 8.64
CA HIS A 138 5.08 12.25 9.56
C HIS A 138 6.17 11.46 8.86
N THR A 139 6.90 10.68 9.66
CA THR A 139 7.85 9.69 9.17
C THR A 139 7.40 8.31 9.60
N ASP A 140 7.79 7.30 8.83
CA ASP A 140 7.49 5.90 9.10
C ASP A 140 8.52 5.24 10.04
N ILE A 141 9.04 6.00 11.01
CA ILE A 141 10.04 5.51 11.95
C ILE A 141 9.45 4.40 12.82
N GLY A 142 10.20 3.30 12.95
CA GLY A 142 9.87 2.17 13.81
C GLY A 142 9.98 0.85 13.06
N PRO A 143 9.00 -0.07 13.17
CA PRO A 143 9.09 -1.40 12.59
C PRO A 143 9.16 -1.48 11.07
N LYS A 144 8.76 -0.42 10.35
CA LYS A 144 8.66 -0.46 8.89
C LYS A 144 10.07 -0.43 8.27
N ARG A 145 10.42 -1.45 7.50
CA ARG A 145 11.68 -1.54 6.74
C ARG A 145 11.59 -0.87 5.37
N ILE A 146 10.38 -0.79 4.83
CA ILE A 146 10.07 -0.12 3.57
C ILE A 146 8.60 0.28 3.57
N THR A 147 8.28 1.36 2.84
CA THR A 147 6.92 1.77 2.55
C THR A 147 6.73 1.87 1.04
N ILE A 148 5.71 1.15 0.56
CA ILE A 148 5.28 1.12 -0.83
C ILE A 148 3.82 1.59 -0.86
N LEU A 149 3.58 2.72 -1.50
CA LEU A 149 2.27 3.34 -1.67
C LEU A 149 1.83 3.09 -3.11
N HIS A 150 1.01 2.07 -3.32
CA HIS A 150 0.50 1.69 -4.63
C HIS A 150 -0.89 2.29 -4.83
N TYR A 151 -1.00 3.26 -5.73
CA TYR A 151 -2.22 4.01 -5.98
C TYR A 151 -3.15 3.27 -6.93
N LEU A 152 -4.42 3.13 -6.51
CA LEU A 152 -5.51 2.54 -7.29
C LEU A 152 -6.59 3.61 -7.55
N ILE A 153 -6.12 4.84 -7.84
CA ILE A 153 -6.95 6.02 -7.99
C ILE A 153 -7.36 6.14 -9.45
N ASP A 154 -8.62 5.82 -9.73
CA ASP A 154 -9.25 6.05 -11.03
C ASP A 154 -10.31 7.14 -10.89
N LEU A 155 -9.84 8.36 -10.69
CA LEU A 155 -10.65 9.57 -10.48
C LEU A 155 -10.10 10.71 -11.33
N PRO A 156 -10.93 11.70 -11.72
CA PRO A 156 -10.43 12.94 -12.29
C PRO A 156 -9.44 13.63 -11.34
N GLY A 157 -8.28 14.06 -11.85
CA GLY A 157 -7.23 14.70 -11.07
C GLY A 157 -6.39 13.75 -10.22
N ALA A 158 -6.47 12.43 -10.47
CA ALA A 158 -5.73 11.39 -9.75
C ALA A 158 -4.25 11.71 -9.59
N GLU A 159 -3.62 12.33 -10.59
CA GLU A 159 -2.21 12.72 -10.59
C GLU A 159 -1.79 13.65 -9.44
N THR A 160 -2.76 14.32 -8.80
CA THR A 160 -2.53 15.24 -7.66
C THR A 160 -2.99 14.66 -6.31
N LEU A 161 -3.51 13.44 -6.31
CA LEU A 161 -4.02 12.75 -5.12
C LEU A 161 -3.00 11.78 -4.51
N GLY A 162 -1.73 11.91 -4.87
CA GLY A 162 -0.65 11.10 -4.34
C GLY A 162 -0.26 11.52 -2.93
N THR A 163 0.72 10.83 -2.38
CA THR A 163 1.32 11.22 -1.11
C THR A 163 2.12 12.50 -1.28
N ASP A 164 1.90 13.45 -0.36
CA ASP A 164 2.69 14.67 -0.28
C ASP A 164 4.05 14.39 0.37
N ILE A 165 5.07 15.04 -0.16
CA ILE A 165 6.47 14.90 0.20
C ILE A 165 6.95 16.24 0.73
N TYR A 166 7.66 16.23 1.87
CA TYR A 166 8.11 17.45 2.55
C TYR A 166 9.64 17.49 2.65
N GLU A 167 10.22 18.69 2.63
CA GLU A 167 11.67 18.89 2.83
C GLU A 167 12.08 18.75 4.31
N ASP A 168 11.21 19.16 5.23
CA ASP A 168 11.49 19.25 6.67
C ASP A 168 10.20 19.18 7.52
N ASP A 169 10.35 18.94 8.82
CA ASP A 169 9.28 18.91 9.82
C ASP A 169 9.03 20.22 10.55
N GLU A 170 10.04 21.09 10.67
CA GLU A 170 9.91 22.35 11.41
C GLU A 170 8.90 23.30 10.77
N SER A 171 8.95 23.39 9.44
CA SER A 171 8.09 24.27 8.63
C SER A 171 7.09 23.51 7.77
N ASN A 172 7.19 22.17 7.71
CA ASN A 172 6.41 21.33 6.80
C ASN A 172 6.46 21.88 5.37
N THR A 173 7.65 22.25 4.88
CA THR A 173 7.82 22.78 3.53
C THR A 173 7.42 21.72 2.52
N HIS A 174 6.27 21.90 1.88
CA HIS A 174 5.79 21.03 0.82
C HIS A 174 6.75 21.08 -0.37
N PHE A 175 7.23 19.91 -0.79
CA PHE A 175 8.13 19.77 -1.93
C PHE A 175 7.37 19.37 -3.20
N ALA A 176 6.58 18.30 -3.11
CA ALA A 176 5.83 17.77 -4.24
C ALA A 176 4.71 16.82 -3.76
N ALA A 177 3.77 16.53 -4.64
CA ALA A 177 2.91 15.36 -4.53
C ALA A 177 3.42 14.27 -5.48
N SER A 178 3.42 13.02 -5.02
CA SER A 178 3.82 11.88 -5.84
C SER A 178 2.84 11.63 -6.99
N PRO A 179 3.33 11.28 -8.20
CA PRO A 179 2.47 10.78 -9.27
C PRO A 179 1.65 9.59 -8.80
N SER A 180 0.35 9.62 -9.11
CA SER A 180 -0.64 8.77 -8.45
C SER A 180 -1.82 8.42 -9.36
N ALA A 181 -1.55 8.42 -10.67
CA ALA A 181 -2.44 7.79 -11.62
C ALA A 181 -2.66 6.31 -11.26
N PHE A 182 -3.71 5.74 -11.83
CA PHE A 182 -4.08 4.36 -11.57
C PHE A 182 -2.89 3.41 -11.81
N ASN A 183 -2.62 2.54 -10.84
CA ASN A 183 -1.57 1.53 -10.85
C ASN A 183 -0.12 2.05 -10.79
N GLN A 184 0.07 3.33 -10.42
CA GLN A 184 1.38 3.89 -10.07
C GLN A 184 1.70 3.69 -8.59
N GLY A 185 2.96 3.92 -8.19
CA GLY A 185 3.29 3.97 -6.78
C GLY A 185 4.51 4.78 -6.41
N MET A 186 4.60 5.09 -5.13
CA MET A 186 5.75 5.69 -4.48
C MET A 186 6.39 4.70 -3.52
N VAL A 187 7.71 4.58 -3.55
CA VAL A 187 8.46 3.74 -2.62
C VAL A 187 9.53 4.55 -1.92
N PHE A 188 9.70 4.33 -0.62
CA PHE A 188 10.84 4.85 0.13
C PHE A 188 11.21 3.92 1.29
N VAL A 189 12.48 3.99 1.70
CA VAL A 189 12.98 3.33 2.91
C VAL A 189 12.86 4.32 4.06
N PRO A 190 12.08 4.03 5.13
CA PRO A 190 11.86 4.96 6.22
C PRO A 190 13.17 5.47 6.85
N ALA A 191 13.27 6.79 6.99
CA ALA A 191 14.36 7.45 7.71
C ALA A 191 13.85 8.71 8.42
N ARG A 192 14.73 9.38 9.17
CA ARG A 192 14.38 10.59 9.93
C ARG A 192 13.94 11.77 9.07
N ASN A 193 14.28 11.76 7.79
CA ASN A 193 13.97 12.83 6.83
C ASN A 193 12.97 12.40 5.75
N THR A 194 12.36 11.21 5.84
CA THR A 194 11.35 10.76 4.87
C THR A 194 9.97 11.29 5.24
N TRP A 195 9.85 12.62 5.31
CA TRP A 195 8.63 13.31 5.71
C TRP A 195 7.59 13.25 4.59
N HIS A 196 6.42 12.71 4.93
CA HIS A 196 5.34 12.54 3.98
C HIS A 196 3.98 12.65 4.68
N GLY A 197 2.94 12.89 3.91
CA GLY A 197 1.60 13.11 4.43
C GLY A 197 0.55 13.18 3.32
N PHE A 198 -0.57 13.83 3.63
CA PHE A 198 -1.60 14.13 2.65
C PHE A 198 -2.31 15.42 3.08
N GLU A 199 -2.07 16.52 2.37
CA GLU A 199 -2.68 17.81 2.68
C GLU A 199 -4.18 17.80 2.39
N LYS A 200 -4.91 18.63 3.13
CA LYS A 200 -6.34 18.85 2.92
C LYS A 200 -6.59 19.34 1.49
N ARG A 201 -7.25 18.50 0.69
CA ARG A 201 -7.73 18.82 -0.66
C ARG A 201 -8.96 17.99 -0.99
N THR A 202 -9.72 18.44 -1.98
CA THR A 202 -10.92 17.73 -2.43
C THR A 202 -10.57 16.35 -2.98
N ILE A 203 -11.28 15.32 -2.54
CA ILE A 203 -11.25 13.98 -3.15
C ILE A 203 -12.60 13.75 -3.83
N PRO A 204 -12.68 13.75 -5.18
CA PRO A 204 -13.96 13.69 -5.91
C PRO A 204 -14.60 12.29 -5.93
N GLY A 205 -14.25 11.43 -4.97
CA GLY A 205 -14.66 10.02 -4.91
C GLY A 205 -13.97 9.28 -3.77
N ILE A 206 -13.53 8.05 -4.03
CA ILE A 206 -12.74 7.26 -3.08
C ILE A 206 -11.31 7.14 -3.60
N ARG A 207 -10.38 7.75 -2.88
CA ARG A 207 -8.94 7.61 -3.11
C ARG A 207 -8.50 6.25 -2.56
N ARG A 208 -8.15 5.33 -3.46
CA ARG A 208 -7.76 3.96 -3.09
C ARG A 208 -6.27 3.78 -3.21
N SER A 209 -5.68 3.05 -2.28
CA SER A 209 -4.30 2.57 -2.41
C SER A 209 -4.09 1.26 -1.68
N LEU A 210 -3.07 0.52 -2.09
CA LEU A 210 -2.43 -0.49 -1.24
C LEU A 210 -1.23 0.16 -0.56
N ILE A 211 -1.16 0.01 0.76
CA ILE A 211 0.02 0.38 1.54
C ILE A 211 0.71 -0.91 1.92
N VAL A 212 1.82 -1.19 1.23
CA VAL A 212 2.61 -2.39 1.43
C VAL A 212 3.83 -2.04 2.27
N ASN A 213 4.01 -2.76 3.36
CA ASN A 213 5.15 -2.65 4.25
C ASN A 213 5.76 -4.03 4.47
N TYR A 214 7.07 -4.06 4.63
CA TYR A 214 7.76 -5.14 5.32
C TYR A 214 8.07 -4.65 6.72
N VAL A 215 7.53 -5.32 7.73
CA VAL A 215 7.63 -4.88 9.13
C VAL A 215 8.50 -5.84 9.92
N GLY A 216 9.38 -5.29 10.78
CA GLY A 216 10.24 -6.07 11.64
C GLY A 216 9.49 -6.87 12.71
N PRO A 217 10.19 -7.79 13.41
CA PRO A 217 9.60 -8.66 14.44
C PRO A 217 8.97 -7.89 15.62
N GLU A 218 9.31 -6.63 15.80
CA GLU A 218 8.72 -5.73 16.80
C GLU A 218 7.28 -5.29 16.47
N TRP A 219 6.77 -5.61 15.27
CA TRP A 219 5.36 -5.39 14.91
C TRP A 219 4.41 -6.29 15.71
N ARG A 220 3.53 -5.67 16.51
CA ARG A 220 2.67 -6.40 17.46
C ARG A 220 1.35 -6.88 16.87
N ASN A 221 0.81 -6.19 15.87
CA ASN A 221 -0.49 -6.51 15.29
C ASN A 221 -0.36 -7.61 14.23
N ARG A 222 -0.10 -8.83 14.69
CA ARG A 222 0.17 -10.01 13.83
C ARG A 222 -1.01 -10.36 12.92
N GLN A 223 -2.23 -10.04 13.31
CA GLN A 223 -3.45 -10.23 12.51
C GLN A 223 -3.51 -9.36 11.24
N GLU A 224 -2.68 -8.32 11.15
CA GLU A 224 -2.58 -7.46 9.96
C GLU A 224 -1.61 -8.02 8.91
N LEU A 225 -0.84 -9.06 9.26
CA LEU A 225 0.18 -9.64 8.40
C LEU A 225 -0.44 -10.60 7.40
N ALA A 226 0.11 -10.59 6.18
CA ALA A 226 -0.27 -11.56 5.16
C ALA A 226 0.19 -12.97 5.52
N PHE A 227 1.41 -13.06 6.04
CA PHE A 227 2.03 -14.28 6.54
C PHE A 227 2.61 -13.99 7.94
N PRO A 228 1.78 -13.96 9.00
CA PRO A 228 2.34 -14.16 10.35
C PRO A 228 3.07 -15.51 10.30
N ASP A 229 3.95 -15.88 11.21
CA ASP A 229 4.59 -17.21 11.24
C ASP A 229 5.53 -17.59 10.06
N ALA A 230 5.52 -16.86 8.93
CA ALA A 230 6.46 -17.05 7.82
C ALA A 230 7.08 -15.71 7.38
N PRO A 231 7.96 -15.10 8.20
CA PRO A 231 8.73 -13.94 7.76
C PRO A 231 9.63 -14.30 6.57
N VAL A 232 9.99 -13.26 5.81
CA VAL A 232 10.95 -13.31 4.70
C VAL A 232 12.34 -13.70 5.18
#